data_AF-A0A6S7AFG0-F1
#
_entry.id   AF-A0A6S7AFG0-F1
#
_cell.length_a   1.000
_cell.length_b   1.000
_cell.length_c   1.000
_cell.angle_alpha   90.00
_cell.angle_beta   90.00
_cell.angle_gamma   90.00
#
_symmetry.space_group_name_H-M   'P 1'
#
loop_
_entity.id
_entity.type
_entity.pdbx_description
1 polymer ?
#
loop_
_entity_poly.entity_id
_entity_poly.type
_entity_poly.pdbx_seq_one_letter_code
_entity_poly.pdbx_strand_id
1 'polypeptide(L)' 'MTVSMGGAYARMARVEDVAGIIVAGIAAGKPVVYAPGKWAVIMLVIRNLPRFIFNKMDI' A
#
# COMPACT_ATOMS: atom_id res chain seq x y z
N MET A 1 21.42 14.80 15.42
CA MET A 1 21.71 13.46 14.87
C MET A 1 20.72 13.19 13.74
N THR A 2 21.10 13.46 12.48
CA THR A 2 20.33 12.99 11.32
C THR A 2 20.64 11.51 11.14
N VAL A 3 19.64 10.64 11.33
CA VAL A 3 19.84 9.20 11.17
C VAL A 3 20.02 8.92 9.68
N SER A 4 21.13 8.32 9.28
CA SER A 4 21.34 7.92 7.88
C SER A 4 20.47 6.70 7.57
N MET A 5 19.30 6.92 6.95
CA MET A 5 18.36 5.87 6.54
C MET A 5 18.82 5.01 5.33
N GLY A 6 20.13 4.93 5.03
CA GLY A 6 20.67 4.36 3.78
C GLY A 6 20.09 2.99 3.38
N GLY A 7 19.98 2.05 4.32
CA GLY A 7 19.38 0.73 4.06
C GLY A 7 17.84 0.72 3.99
N ALA A 8 17.16 1.74 4.52
CA ALA A 8 15.70 1.84 4.48
C ALA A 8 15.20 2.32 3.10
N TYR A 9 15.93 3.22 2.44
CA TYR A 9 15.59 3.71 1.10
C TYR A 9 15.58 2.60 0.04
N ALA A 10 16.49 1.62 0.15
CA ALA A 10 16.55 0.49 -0.78
C ALA A 10 15.29 -0.41 -0.77
N ARG A 11 14.52 -0.40 0.33
CA ARG A 11 13.28 -1.17 0.46
C ARG A 11 12.02 -0.37 0.16
N MET A 12 12.14 0.93 -0.10
CA MET A 12 11.02 1.79 -0.45
C MET A 12 10.61 1.59 -1.91
N ALA A 13 9.34 1.87 -2.21
CA ALA A 13 8.87 1.88 -3.58
C ALA A 13 9.55 3.03 -4.36
N ARG A 14 9.82 2.79 -5.64
CA ARG A 14 10.27 3.82 -6.57
C ARG A 14 9.19 4.90 -6.69
N VAL A 15 9.58 6.16 -6.71
CA VAL A 15 8.63 7.28 -6.75
C VAL A 15 7.85 7.27 -8.06
N GLU A 16 8.48 6.89 -9.18
CA GLU A 16 7.84 6.85 -10.50
C GLU A 16 6.69 5.82 -10.53
N ASP A 17 6.87 4.65 -9.91
CA ASP A 17 5.85 3.61 -9.83
C ASP A 17 4.64 4.10 -9.03
N VAL A 18 4.88 4.79 -7.92
CA VAL A 18 3.81 5.35 -7.07
C VAL A 18 3.07 6.46 -7.80
N ALA A 19 3.80 7.38 -8.44
CA ALA A 19 3.21 8.49 -9.20
C ALA A 19 2.35 7.98 -10.36
N GLY A 20 2.81 6.99 -11.11
CA GLY A 20 2.05 6.37 -12.21
C GLY A 20 0.71 5.78 -11.73
N ILE A 21 0.71 5.08 -10.60
CA ILE A 21 -0.51 4.51 -10.01
C ILE A 21 -1.50 5.62 -9.61
N ILE A 22 -1.01 6.71 -9.03
CA ILE A 22 -1.86 7.85 -8.62
C ILE A 22 -2.49 8.51 -9.84
N VAL A 23 -1.70 8.85 -10.86
CA VAL A 23 -2.19 9.50 -12.08
C VAL A 23 -3.24 8.62 -12.79
N ALA A 24 -2.96 7.32 -12.93
CA ALA A 24 -3.92 6.38 -13.51
C ALA A 24 -5.20 6.26 -12.66
N GLY A 25 -5.09 6.31 -11.33
CA GLY A 25 -6.23 6.31 -10.43
C GLY A 25 -7.12 7.54 -10.56
N ILE A 26 -6.50 8.72 -10.65
CA ILE A 26 -7.21 9.99 -10.88
C ILE A 26 -7.93 9.94 -12.23
N ALA A 27 -7.25 9.52 -13.30
CA ALA A 27 -7.84 9.38 -14.63
C ALA A 27 -9.02 8.39 -14.64
N ALA A 28 -8.96 7.34 -13.83
CA ALA A 28 -10.03 6.36 -13.66
C ALA A 28 -11.12 6.76 -12.65
N GLY A 29 -11.08 7.99 -12.09
CA GLY A 29 -12.05 8.46 -11.10
C GLY A 29 -12.06 7.67 -9.80
N LYS A 30 -10.97 6.98 -9.45
CA LYS A 30 -10.89 6.13 -8.26
C LYS A 30 -10.67 6.99 -7.02
N PRO A 31 -11.56 6.93 -6.00
CA PRO A 31 -11.41 7.72 -4.78
C PRO A 31 -10.27 7.23 -3.89
N VAL A 32 -9.82 5.98 -4.07
CA VAL A 32 -8.73 5.37 -3.30
C VAL A 32 -7.85 4.53 -4.24
N VAL A 33 -6.53 4.67 -4.10
CA VAL A 33 -5.53 3.86 -4.79
C VAL A 33 -4.55 3.25 -3.80
N TYR A 34 -4.02 2.06 -4.12
CA TYR A 34 -3.01 1.37 -3.31
C TYR A 34 -1.71 1.31 -4.10
N ALA A 35 -0.65 1.93 -3.57
CA ALA A 35 0.65 2.03 -4.23
C ALA A 35 1.80 1.61 -3.30
N PRO A 36 2.78 0.82 -3.76
CA PRO A 36 2.81 0.08 -5.04
C PRO A 36 1.69 -0.97 -5.13
N GLY A 37 1.31 -1.36 -6.35
CA GLY A 37 0.09 -2.14 -6.64
C GLY A 37 -0.08 -3.45 -5.84
N LYS A 38 1.00 -4.05 -5.33
CA LYS A 38 0.95 -5.21 -4.42
C LYS A 38 0.08 -4.98 -3.17
N TRP A 39 -0.02 -3.75 -2.69
CA TRP A 39 -0.84 -3.39 -1.53
C TRP A 39 -2.34 -3.57 -1.80
N ALA A 40 -2.77 -3.51 -3.07
CA ALA A 40 -4.15 -3.77 -3.44
C ALA A 40 -4.57 -5.21 -3.08
N VAL A 41 -3.66 -6.18 -3.21
CA VAL A 41 -3.91 -7.58 -2.86
C VAL A 41 -4.10 -7.73 -1.34
N ILE A 42 -3.19 -7.13 -0.56
CA ILE A 42 -3.29 -7.16 0.91
C ILE A 42 -4.59 -6.49 1.37
N MET A 43 -4.91 -5.32 0.82
CA MET A 43 -6.16 -4.62 1.13
C MET A 43 -7.40 -5.40 0.69
N LEU A 44 -7.34 -6.16 -0.41
CA LEU A 44 -8.41 -7.05 -0.81
C LEU A 44 -8.63 -8.15 0.23
N VAL A 45 -7.57 -8.78 0.73
CA VAL A 45 -7.68 -9.79 1.80
C VAL A 45 -8.30 -9.17 3.05
N ILE A 46 -7.79 -8.02 3.51
CA ILE A 46 -8.29 -7.35 4.73
C ILE A 46 -9.76 -6.94 4.57
N ARG A 47 -10.15 -6.40 3.42
CA ARG A 47 -11.54 -5.97 3.15
C ARG A 47 -12.53 -7.13 3.12
N ASN A 48 -12.08 -8.31 2.71
CA ASN A 48 -12.92 -9.51 2.65
C ASN A 48 -12.86 -10.33 3.94
N LEU A 49 -12.01 -9.96 4.90
CA LEU A 49 -11.89 -10.68 6.17
C LEU A 49 -13.03 -10.27 7.11
N PRO A 50 -13.92 -11.20 7.51
CA PRO A 50 -14.98 -10.91 8.46
C PRO A 50 -14.41 -10.48 9.81
N ARG A 51 -15.03 -9.47 10.44
CA ARG A 51 -14.59 -8.93 11.75
C ARG A 51 -14.41 -10.00 12.83
N PHE A 52 -15.24 -11.04 12.82
CA PHE A 52 -15.13 -12.14 13.79
C PHE A 52 -13.85 -12.95 13.65
N ILE A 53 -13.32 -13.10 12.43
CA ILE A 53 -12.06 -13.79 12.19
C ILE A 53 -10.90 -12.85 12.57
N PHE A 54 -10.98 -11.60 12.15
CA PHE A 54 -9.97 -10.59 12.48
C PHE A 54 -9.78 -10.42 14.00
N ASN A 55 -10.88 -10.34 14.76
CA ASN A 55 -10.85 -10.19 16.22
C ASN A 55 -10.35 -11.44 16.97
N LYS A 56 -10.19 -12.57 16.27
CA LYS A 56 -9.68 -13.82 16.84
C LYS A 56 -8.22 -14.10 16.50
N MET A 57 -7.60 -13.27 15.65
CA MET A 57 -6.20 -13.38 15.28
C MET A 57 -5.37 -12.47 16.18
N ASP A 58 -4.32 -13.01 16.80
CA ASP A 58 -3.22 -12.22 17.37
C ASP A 58 -2.28 -11.82 16.22
N ILE A 59 -2.43 -10.59 15.73
CA ILE A 59 -1.59 -9.95 14.70
C ILE A 59 -1.02 -8.65 15.22
#